data_AF-A0A093EXQ9-F1
#
_entry.id   AF-A0A093EXQ9-F1
#
_cell.length_a   1.000
_cell.length_b   1.000
_cell.length_c   1.000
_cell.angle_alpha   90.00
_cell.angle_beta   90.00
_cell.angle_gamma   90.00
#
_symmetry.space_group_name_H-M   'P 1'
#
loop_
_entity.id
_entity.type
_entity.pdbx_description
1 polymer ?
#
loop_
_entity_poly.entity_id
_entity_poly.type
_entity_poly.pdbx_seq_one_letter_code
_entity_poly.pdbx_strand_id
1 'polypeptide(L)' 'VNNKFGLRCKNCKTNIHHHCQSYVEMQRCFGKIPPGFRRAYSSPLYSDQQYACVKELL' A
#
# COMPACT_ATOMS: atom_id res chain seq x y z
N VAL A 1 -6.57 10.56 -11.82
CA VAL A 1 -6.20 11.27 -10.56
C VAL A 1 -4.71 11.07 -10.34
N ASN A 2 -3.89 12.06 -10.70
CA ASN A 2 -2.46 12.06 -10.38
C ASN A 2 -2.33 12.32 -8.88
N ASN A 3 -1.79 11.35 -8.14
CA ASN A 3 -1.59 11.45 -6.70
C ASN A 3 -0.53 12.54 -6.43
N LYS A 4 -0.95 13.70 -5.91
CA LYS A 4 -0.03 14.80 -5.54
C LYS A 4 1.00 14.39 -4.46
N PHE A 5 0.79 13.26 -3.79
CA PHE A 5 1.55 12.86 -2.62
C PHE A 5 2.61 11.77 -2.89
N GLY A 6 2.71 11.24 -4.11
CA GLY A 6 3.75 10.25 -4.40
C GLY A 6 3.60 9.51 -5.72
N LEU A 7 4.56 8.61 -5.94
CA LEU A 7 4.65 7.76 -7.12
C LEU A 7 4.01 6.40 -6.83
N ARG A 8 3.33 5.85 -7.83
CA ARG A 8 2.77 4.50 -7.77
C ARG A 8 3.27 3.66 -8.94
N CYS A 9 3.85 2.51 -8.66
CA CYS A 9 4.27 1.58 -9.69
C CYS A 9 3.05 1.03 -10.45
N LYS A 10 3.03 1.11 -11.79
CA LYS A 10 1.92 0.60 -12.60
C LYS A 10 1.79 -0.93 -12.53
N ASN A 11 2.89 -1.63 -12.28
CA ASN A 11 2.97 -3.09 -12.29
C ASN A 11 2.64 -3.70 -10.91
N CYS A 12 3.49 -3.46 -9.90
CA CYS A 12 3.31 -4.02 -8.55
C CYS A 12 2.40 -3.21 -7.62
N LYS A 13 1.92 -2.04 -8.06
CA LYS A 13 1.01 -1.15 -7.32
C LYS A 13 1.56 -0.59 -6.00
N THR A 14 2.82 -0.84 -5.65
CA THR A 14 3.52 -0.21 -4.53
C THR A 14 3.57 1.31 -4.69
N ASN A 15 3.43 2.04 -3.58
CA ASN A 15 3.53 3.50 -3.54
C ASN A 15 4.83 3.92 -2.84
N ILE A 16 5.46 4.99 -3.31
CA ILE A 16 6.66 5.60 -2.71
C ILE A 16 6.55 7.12 -2.74
N HIS A 17 7.29 7.81 -1.86
CA HIS A 17 7.46 9.26 -1.98
C HIS A 17 8.34 9.59 -3.18
N HIS A 18 8.18 10.81 -3.74
CA HIS A 18 9.05 11.29 -4.82
C HIS A 18 10.54 11.29 -4.43
N HIS A 19 10.86 11.73 -3.20
CA HIS A 19 12.24 11.75 -2.69
C HIS A 19 12.85 10.34 -2.56
N CYS A 20 12.02 9.29 -2.44
CA CYS A 20 12.50 7.92 -2.33
C CYS A 20 12.82 7.26 -3.68
N GLN A 21 12.57 7.94 -4.81
CA GLN A 21 12.68 7.34 -6.14
C GLN A 21 14.07 6.76 -6.43
N SER A 22 15.14 7.52 -6.17
CA SER A 22 16.52 7.07 -6.42
C SER A 22 16.93 5.84 -5.60
N TYR A 23 16.39 5.67 -4.40
CA TYR A 23 16.66 4.49 -3.57
C TYR A 23 15.94 3.22 -4.05
N VAL A 24 14.85 3.39 -4.80
CA VAL A 24 13.97 2.30 -5.22
C VAL A 24 14.18 1.93 -6.69
N GLU A 25 14.77 2.80 -7.51
CA GLU A 25 15.01 2.53 -8.93
C GLU A 25 15.93 1.33 -9.18
N MET A 26 16.89 1.08 -8.28
CA MET A 26 17.81 -0.05 -8.34
C MET A 26 17.16 -1.36 -7.85
N GLN A 27 15.96 -1.30 -7.26
CA GLN A 27 15.28 -2.47 -6.72
C GLN A 27 14.45 -3.16 -7.79
N ARG A 28 14.42 -4.50 -7.74
CA ARG A 28 13.60 -5.28 -8.68
C ARG A 28 12.12 -5.10 -8.37
N CYS A 29 11.34 -4.75 -9.40
CA CYS A 29 9.88 -4.74 -9.29
C CYS A 29 9.34 -6.16 -9.13
N PHE A 30 8.46 -6.37 -8.15
CA PHE A 30 7.81 -7.66 -7.90
C PHE A 30 6.79 -8.09 -8.97
N GLY A 31 6.53 -7.24 -9.97
CA GLY A 31 5.54 -7.52 -11.01
C GLY A 31 4.10 -7.46 -10.50
N LYS A 32 3.18 -8.05 -11.25
CA LYS A 32 1.76 -8.13 -10.87
C LYS A 32 1.62 -8.99 -9.61
N ILE A 33 1.12 -8.39 -8.55
CA ILE A 33 0.79 -9.07 -7.31
C ILE A 33 -0.36 -10.07 -7.58
N PRO A 34 -0.29 -11.33 -7.09
CA PRO A 34 -1.35 -12.32 -7.28
C PRO A 34 -2.71 -11.81 -6.74
N PRO A 35 -3.82 -12.11 -7.43
CA PRO A 35 -5.15 -11.80 -6.91
C PRO A 35 -5.35 -12.47 -5.55
N GLY A 36 -5.90 -11.73 -4.58
CA GLY A 36 -6.05 -12.18 -3.19
C GLY A 36 -4.88 -11.83 -2.27
N PHE A 37 -3.69 -11.52 -2.80
CA PHE A 37 -2.60 -11.02 -1.97
C PHE A 37 -2.88 -9.57 -1.54
N ARG A 38 -3.21 -9.40 -0.26
CA ARG A 38 -3.44 -8.10 0.39
C ARG A 38 -2.44 -7.93 1.52
N ARG A 39 -1.81 -6.76 1.59
CA ARG A 39 -1.01 -6.37 2.76
C ARG A 39 -1.97 -6.06 3.91
N ALA A 40 -2.24 -7.05 4.76
CA ALA A 40 -3.12 -6.92 5.92
C ALA A 40 -2.47 -6.09 7.05
N TYR A 41 -1.16 -6.24 7.23
CA TYR A 41 -0.38 -5.48 8.19
C TYR A 41 0.17 -4.21 7.53
N SER A 42 0.27 -3.10 8.27
CA SER A 42 0.78 -1.76 7.84
C SER A 42 -0.08 -0.95 6.86
N SER A 43 -1.23 -1.45 6.42
CA SER A 43 -2.22 -0.62 5.69
C SER A 43 -3.06 0.20 6.68
N PRO A 44 -3.53 1.41 6.31
CA PRO A 44 -4.46 2.16 7.16
C PRO A 44 -5.68 1.30 7.49
N LEU A 45 -6.08 1.27 8.75
CA LEU A 45 -7.37 0.69 9.14
C LEU A 45 -8.47 1.56 8.52
N TYR A 46 -9.28 0.98 7.64
CA TYR A 46 -10.48 1.65 7.17
C TYR A 46 -11.46 1.77 8.34
N SER A 47 -12.19 2.89 8.44
CA SER A 47 -12.99 3.25 9.61
C SER A 47 -13.97 2.16 10.08
N ASP A 48 -14.55 1.40 9.15
CA ASP A 48 -15.46 0.28 9.48
C ASP A 48 -14.74 -0.90 10.15
N GLN A 49 -13.48 -1.14 9.81
CA GLN A 49 -12.65 -2.18 10.42
C GLN A 49 -12.20 -1.81 11.83
N GLN A 50 -12.09 -0.51 12.14
CA GLN A 50 -11.86 -0.07 13.51
C GLN A 50 -13.08 -0.38 14.40
N TYR A 51 -14.29 -0.20 13.88
CA TYR A 51 -15.51 -0.51 14.63
C TYR A 51 -15.69 -2.01 14.89
N ALA A 52 -15.28 -2.86 13.95
CA ALA A 52 -15.30 -4.32 14.11
C ALA A 52 -14.33 -4.79 15.22
N CYS A 53 -13.13 -4.21 15.28
CA CYS A 53 -12.14 -4.50 16.32
C CYS A 53 -12.65 -4.09 17.73
N VAL A 54 -13.32 -2.94 17.84
CA VAL A 54 -13.85 -2.45 19.12
C VAL A 54 -15.02 -3.31 19.63
N LYS A 55 -15.82 -3.89 18.73
CA LYS A 55 -16.94 -4.77 19.11
C LYS A 55 -16.53 -6.13 19.65
N GLU A 56 -15.37 -6.67 19.29
CA GLU A 56 -14.90 -7.95 19.86
C GLU A 56 -14.15 -7.78 21.19
N LEU A 57 -13.87 -6.54 21.59
CA LEU A 57 -13.20 -6.21 22.86
C LEU A 57 -14.15 -5.71 23.96
N LEU A 58 -15.45 -5.64 23.67
CA LEU A 58 -16.54 -5.30 24.59
C LEU A 58 -17.46 -6.51 24.78
#